data_AF-A0A852RP73-F1
#
_entry.id   AF-A0A852RP73-F1
#
_cell.length_a   1.000
_cell.length_b   1.000
_cell.length_c   1.000
_cell.angle_alpha   90.00
_cell.angle_beta   90.00
_cell.angle_gamma   90.00
#
_symmetry.space_group_name_H-M   'P 1'
#
loop_
_entity.id
_entity.type
_entity.pdbx_description
1 polymer ?
#
loop_
_entity_poly.entity_id
_entity_poly.type
_entity_poly.pdbx_seq_one_letter_code
_entity_poly.pdbx_strand_id
1 'polypeptide(L)'
;MRVRRLAPAALLLLTPVLAACGDDEPDATDTPTDASSATEASTPTETTSAPTTEPTAPSSTAAAGLPMACDVVTADDLAEAYGMSFGTAEVGGGGTSEGDLEWSSDNCSFEAAGLAEVTVKLTGPEDFTKGSFGCPQPRDDDGVVDPADDIAGATKGWWKVSNPPDFEGELRACTPSVLLQIDLDYEDGVEYEGDPLNQSVGLAEKVLAAIKG
;
A
#
# COMPACT_ATOMS: atom_id res chain seq x y z
N MET A 1 -54.95 -1.05 11.57
CA MET A 1 -55.43 -0.78 10.19
C MET A 1 -54.23 -0.64 9.28
N ARG A 2 -54.31 -1.09 8.01
CA ARG A 2 -53.25 -0.91 7.00
C ARG A 2 -53.60 0.29 6.12
N VAL A 3 -52.62 1.15 5.81
CA VAL A 3 -52.67 2.05 4.65
C VAL A 3 -51.37 1.85 3.85
N ARG A 4 -51.44 1.96 2.52
CA ARG A 4 -50.46 1.45 1.56
C ARG A 4 -50.16 2.50 0.48
N ARG A 5 -48.86 2.65 0.12
CA ARG A 5 -48.32 3.10 -1.19
C ARG A 5 -48.63 4.58 -1.54
N LEU A 6 -47.79 5.33 -2.26
CA LEU A 6 -47.18 5.08 -3.59
C LEU A 6 -45.93 5.95 -3.83
N ALA A 7 -44.97 5.46 -4.61
CA ALA A 7 -44.04 6.25 -5.44
C ALA A 7 -44.50 6.14 -6.92
N PRO A 8 -44.11 7.05 -7.85
CA PRO A 8 -42.78 7.06 -8.48
C PRO A 8 -42.22 8.52 -8.57
N ALA A 9 -41.23 8.94 -9.39
CA ALA A 9 -40.49 8.34 -10.53
C ALA A 9 -39.07 8.95 -10.67
N ALA A 10 -38.31 8.49 -11.69
CA ALA A 10 -37.03 9.06 -12.12
C ALA A 10 -37.16 9.84 -13.44
N LEU A 11 -36.18 10.69 -13.79
CA LEU A 11 -36.00 11.22 -15.15
C LEU A 11 -34.51 11.29 -15.55
N LEU A 12 -34.19 10.73 -16.72
CA LEU A 12 -32.85 10.72 -17.34
C LEU A 12 -32.74 11.86 -18.36
N LEU A 13 -31.58 12.52 -18.43
CA LEU A 13 -31.11 13.37 -19.54
C LEU A 13 -29.58 13.18 -19.65
N LEU A 14 -29.04 12.28 -20.48
CA LEU A 14 -28.79 12.37 -21.94
C LEU A 14 -27.86 13.52 -22.37
N THR A 15 -26.67 13.14 -22.82
CA THR A 15 -25.62 13.95 -23.46
C THR A 15 -25.83 14.08 -24.98
N PRO A 16 -25.26 15.14 -25.58
CA PRO A 16 -24.60 15.03 -26.89
C PRO A 16 -23.33 15.92 -27.00
N VAL A 17 -22.42 15.87 -28.00
CA VAL A 17 -21.99 14.90 -29.04
C VAL A 17 -20.61 15.40 -29.53
N LEU A 18 -19.78 14.52 -30.13
CA LEU A 18 -18.44 14.85 -30.64
C LEU A 18 -18.39 15.81 -31.84
N ALA A 19 -17.30 16.58 -31.93
CA ALA A 19 -16.60 17.00 -33.16
C ALA A 19 -15.09 17.10 -32.81
N ALA A 20 -14.08 16.52 -33.48
CA ALA A 20 -13.80 16.14 -34.89
C ALA A 20 -12.95 17.19 -35.66
N CYS A 21 -12.01 16.68 -36.48
CA CYS A 21 -10.91 17.34 -37.22
C CYS A 21 -9.67 17.74 -36.39
N GLY A 22 -8.43 17.47 -36.84
CA GLY A 22 -7.98 16.70 -38.02
C GLY A 22 -6.47 16.91 -38.31
N ASP A 23 -5.86 15.93 -39.00
CA ASP A 23 -4.57 15.92 -39.74
C ASP A 23 -3.29 16.34 -38.94
N ASP A 24 -2.06 15.91 -39.23
CA ASP A 24 -1.42 15.47 -40.49
C ASP A 24 -0.34 14.38 -40.24
N GLU A 25 0.42 13.96 -41.27
CA GLU A 25 1.13 12.67 -41.39
C GLU A 25 2.58 12.59 -40.81
N PRO A 26 3.19 11.38 -40.72
CA PRO A 26 4.49 11.15 -40.06
C PRO A 26 5.72 11.42 -40.96
N ASP A 27 6.87 11.69 -40.34
CA ASP A 27 8.15 11.88 -41.05
C ASP A 27 9.30 11.04 -40.45
N ALA A 28 10.27 10.72 -41.31
CA ALA A 28 11.59 10.15 -41.04
C ALA A 28 11.69 8.78 -40.34
N THR A 29 11.39 7.71 -41.09
CA THR A 29 12.30 6.55 -41.08
C THR A 29 13.66 6.98 -41.63
N ASP A 30 14.72 6.81 -40.84
CA ASP A 30 16.07 6.67 -41.42
C ASP A 30 16.86 5.59 -40.67
N THR A 31 17.32 4.59 -41.43
CA THR A 31 17.98 3.37 -40.92
C THR A 31 19.43 3.37 -41.37
N PRO A 32 20.41 3.21 -40.47
CA PRO A 32 21.76 2.83 -40.87
C PRO A 32 21.85 1.30 -40.98
N THR A 33 21.74 0.75 -42.20
CA THR A 33 22.18 -0.61 -42.52
C THR A 33 23.55 -0.55 -43.19
N ASP A 34 24.55 -1.17 -42.55
CA ASP A 34 25.64 -2.00 -43.12
C ASP A 34 26.71 -2.13 -42.01
N ALA A 35 26.73 -3.23 -41.25
CA ALA A 35 27.35 -4.51 -41.60
C ALA A 35 28.89 -4.48 -41.67
N SER A 36 29.54 -5.23 -40.77
CA SER A 36 30.69 -6.07 -41.13
C SER A 36 31.08 -7.06 -40.03
N SER A 37 31.51 -8.23 -40.50
CA SER A 37 32.39 -9.20 -39.82
C SER A 37 31.84 -9.98 -38.63
N ALA A 38 31.27 -11.14 -38.94
CA ALA A 38 31.39 -12.30 -38.08
C ALA A 38 32.86 -12.76 -37.97
N THR A 39 33.28 -13.21 -36.78
CA THR A 39 34.33 -14.22 -36.62
C THR A 39 34.06 -14.96 -35.32
N GLU A 40 33.89 -16.28 -35.40
CA GLU A 40 33.74 -17.13 -34.23
C GLU A 40 35.09 -17.31 -33.53
N ALA A 41 35.12 -17.14 -32.20
CA ALA A 41 36.23 -17.55 -31.35
C ALA A 41 35.72 -17.88 -29.94
N SER A 42 35.16 -19.07 -29.77
CA SER A 42 34.69 -19.56 -28.47
C SER A 42 35.83 -19.62 -27.45
N THR A 43 35.74 -18.81 -26.38
CA THR A 43 36.54 -18.97 -25.17
C THR A 43 35.64 -18.71 -23.96
N PRO A 44 35.36 -19.71 -23.10
CA PRO A 44 34.63 -19.47 -21.86
C PRO A 44 35.59 -18.87 -20.83
N THR A 45 35.64 -17.53 -20.76
CA THR A 45 36.20 -16.85 -19.60
C THR A 45 35.17 -16.92 -18.49
N GLU A 46 35.49 -17.61 -17.39
CA GLU A 46 34.66 -17.60 -16.18
C GLU A 46 34.56 -16.17 -15.64
N THR A 47 33.44 -15.51 -15.91
CA THR A 47 33.04 -14.34 -15.16
C THR A 47 32.61 -14.83 -13.79
N THR A 48 33.54 -14.77 -12.82
CA THR A 48 33.20 -14.78 -11.40
C THR A 48 32.14 -13.71 -11.17
N SER A 49 30.90 -14.14 -10.92
CA SER A 49 29.87 -13.27 -10.37
C SER A 49 30.40 -12.77 -9.03
N ALA A 50 30.78 -11.50 -8.97
CA ALA A 50 30.87 -10.83 -7.68
C ALA A 50 29.49 -10.93 -7.02
N PRO A 51 29.40 -11.22 -5.71
CA PRO A 51 28.12 -11.14 -5.03
C PRO A 51 27.61 -9.71 -5.17
N THR A 52 26.43 -9.56 -5.79
CA THR A 52 25.65 -8.33 -5.66
C THR A 52 25.45 -8.10 -4.18
N THR A 53 26.10 -7.08 -3.63
CA THR A 53 25.77 -6.62 -2.29
C THR A 53 24.37 -6.07 -2.38
N GLU A 54 23.40 -6.78 -1.78
CA GLU A 54 22.06 -6.25 -1.58
C GLU A 54 22.19 -4.87 -0.92
N PRO A 55 21.36 -3.88 -1.29
CA PRO A 55 21.29 -2.64 -0.55
C PRO A 55 21.04 -2.99 0.90
N THR A 56 21.96 -2.61 1.79
CA THR A 56 21.76 -2.78 3.23
C THR A 56 20.48 -2.04 3.58
N ALA A 57 19.43 -2.78 3.91
CA ALA A 57 18.17 -2.23 4.36
C ALA A 57 18.47 -1.19 5.44
N PRO A 58 17.86 0.01 5.38
CA PRO A 58 18.12 1.02 6.41
C PRO A 58 17.78 0.39 7.75
N SER A 59 18.74 0.39 8.69
CA SER A 59 18.45 -0.05 10.05
C SER A 59 17.41 0.87 10.64
N SER A 60 16.15 0.43 10.60
CA SER A 60 15.07 1.13 11.24
C SER A 60 15.38 1.25 12.73
N THR A 61 15.18 2.45 13.24
CA THR A 61 15.23 2.74 14.66
C THR A 61 13.85 3.25 14.99
N ALA A 62 13.11 2.50 15.80
CA ALA A 62 11.78 2.92 16.25
C ALA A 62 11.83 4.33 16.83
N ALA A 63 10.72 5.06 16.64
CA ALA A 63 10.51 6.39 17.21
C ALA A 63 10.80 6.41 18.72
N ALA A 64 11.24 7.55 19.24
CA ALA A 64 11.76 7.73 20.59
C ALA A 64 10.67 7.60 21.68
N GLY A 65 10.26 6.37 21.97
CA GLY A 65 9.20 6.02 22.91
C GLY A 65 8.13 5.11 22.34
N LEU A 66 8.24 4.69 21.07
CA LEU A 66 7.42 3.64 20.48
C LEU A 66 8.17 2.29 20.48
N PRO A 67 7.46 1.15 20.57
CA PRO A 67 8.04 -0.16 20.26
C PRO A 67 8.34 -0.28 18.76
N MET A 68 9.16 -1.26 18.37
CA MET A 68 9.27 -1.62 16.96
C MET A 68 7.96 -2.27 16.49
N ALA A 69 7.61 -2.11 15.21
CA ALA A 69 6.42 -2.71 14.62
C ALA A 69 6.42 -4.24 14.83
N CYS A 70 7.54 -4.92 14.59
CA CYS A 70 7.66 -6.36 14.80
C CYS A 70 7.65 -6.81 16.28
N ASP A 71 7.68 -5.89 17.25
CA ASP A 71 7.48 -6.23 18.67
C ASP A 71 5.99 -6.28 19.06
N VAL A 72 5.10 -5.67 18.26
CA VAL A 72 3.66 -5.52 18.57
C VAL A 72 2.72 -6.28 17.64
N VAL A 73 3.23 -6.95 16.61
CA VAL A 73 2.45 -7.81 15.71
C VAL A 73 3.24 -9.06 15.33
N THR A 74 2.53 -10.19 15.21
CA THR A 74 3.10 -11.49 14.85
C THR A 74 2.34 -12.13 13.67
N ALA A 75 2.96 -13.11 13.02
CA ALA A 75 2.34 -13.86 11.92
C ALA A 75 1.04 -14.58 12.36
N ASP A 76 0.94 -15.02 13.62
CA ASP A 76 -0.30 -15.59 14.18
C ASP A 76 -1.42 -14.55 14.28
N ASP A 77 -1.10 -13.28 14.55
CA ASP A 77 -2.08 -12.19 14.63
C ASP A 77 -2.65 -11.84 13.24
N LEU A 78 -1.80 -11.85 12.21
CA LEU A 78 -2.22 -11.69 10.81
C LEU A 78 -3.01 -12.91 10.33
N ALA A 79 -2.62 -14.12 10.72
CA ALA A 79 -3.35 -15.34 10.37
C ALA A 79 -4.74 -15.38 11.02
N GLU A 80 -4.89 -14.85 12.25
CA GLU A 80 -6.20 -14.64 12.89
C GLU A 80 -7.04 -13.59 12.14
N ALA A 81 -6.44 -12.50 11.66
CA ALA A 81 -7.13 -11.41 10.97
C ALA A 81 -7.58 -11.77 9.54
N TYR A 82 -6.65 -12.30 8.72
CA TYR A 82 -6.85 -12.49 7.27
C TYR A 82 -7.10 -13.96 6.86
N GLY A 83 -7.01 -14.92 7.80
CA GLY A 83 -7.32 -16.33 7.54
C GLY A 83 -6.27 -17.12 6.74
N MET A 84 -5.11 -16.51 6.46
CA MET A 84 -4.02 -17.10 5.68
C MET A 84 -2.73 -17.24 6.49
N SER A 85 -1.84 -18.15 6.09
CA SER A 85 -0.57 -18.39 6.78
C SER A 85 0.52 -17.44 6.28
N PHE A 86 1.07 -16.63 7.19
CA PHE A 86 2.18 -15.73 6.91
C PHE A 86 3.54 -16.33 7.25
N GLY A 87 4.58 -15.86 6.56
CA GLY A 87 5.98 -16.22 6.76
C GLY A 87 6.61 -15.63 8.02
N THR A 88 7.94 -15.54 8.02
CA THR A 88 8.67 -14.85 9.10
C THR A 88 8.53 -13.35 8.92
N ALA A 89 8.38 -12.62 10.03
CA ALA A 89 8.39 -11.16 10.05
C ALA A 89 9.70 -10.59 9.49
N GLU A 90 9.60 -9.64 8.56
CA GLU A 90 10.74 -8.89 8.05
C GLU A 90 10.74 -7.48 8.65
N VAL A 91 11.80 -7.16 9.40
CA VAL A 91 12.00 -5.83 10.00
C VAL A 91 12.48 -4.89 8.90
N GLY A 92 11.72 -3.82 8.68
CA GLY A 92 12.04 -2.80 7.68
C GLY A 92 11.86 -1.39 8.22
N GLY A 93 12.07 -0.42 7.34
CA GLY A 93 11.75 0.99 7.59
C GLY A 93 11.76 1.76 6.28
N GLY A 94 10.92 2.78 6.19
CA GLY A 94 10.71 3.52 4.94
C GLY A 94 10.42 4.99 5.17
N GLY A 95 10.87 5.83 4.23
CA GLY A 95 10.46 7.23 4.15
C GLY A 95 9.25 7.38 3.23
N THR A 96 8.20 8.03 3.72
CA THR A 96 6.99 8.38 2.94
C THR A 96 6.98 9.88 2.69
N SER A 97 6.58 10.29 1.48
CA SER A 97 6.50 11.68 1.05
C SER A 97 5.18 11.96 0.35
N GLU A 98 4.28 12.69 1.01
CA GLU A 98 2.93 12.97 0.50
C GLU A 98 2.62 14.47 0.55
N GLY A 99 2.77 15.13 -0.59
CA GLY A 99 2.52 16.57 -0.73
C GLY A 99 3.49 17.39 0.11
N ASP A 100 2.97 18.09 1.11
CA ASP A 100 3.77 18.91 2.03
C ASP A 100 4.24 18.13 3.28
N LEU A 101 3.99 16.82 3.35
CA LEU A 101 4.37 15.95 4.46
C LEU A 101 5.50 14.99 4.05
N GLU A 102 6.48 14.79 4.94
CA GLU A 102 7.55 13.80 4.80
C GLU A 102 7.78 13.17 6.18
N TRP A 103 7.76 11.83 6.27
CA TRP A 103 7.98 11.08 7.52
C TRP A 103 8.72 9.76 7.29
N SER A 104 9.38 9.24 8.33
CA SER A 104 9.88 7.87 8.38
C SER A 104 8.93 6.96 9.17
N SER A 105 8.95 5.66 8.89
CA SER A 105 8.22 4.66 9.68
C SER A 105 9.10 3.46 9.98
N ASP A 106 8.87 2.86 11.15
CA ASP A 106 9.36 1.52 11.49
C ASP A 106 8.34 0.49 10.96
N ASN A 107 8.81 -0.49 10.17
CA ASN A 107 7.94 -1.40 9.43
C ASN A 107 8.13 -2.84 9.88
N CYS A 108 7.04 -3.61 9.86
CA CYS A 108 7.05 -5.06 9.94
C CYS A 108 6.25 -5.65 8.78
N SER A 109 6.94 -6.31 7.87
CA SER A 109 6.37 -6.92 6.66
C SER A 109 6.20 -8.43 6.84
N PHE A 110 5.13 -8.99 6.28
CA PHE A 110 4.80 -10.40 6.34
C PHE A 110 4.27 -10.87 4.98
N GLU A 111 4.91 -11.87 4.40
CA GLU A 111 4.46 -12.49 3.14
C GLU A 111 3.61 -13.75 3.41
N ALA A 112 2.40 -13.80 2.86
CA ALA A 112 1.65 -15.02 2.64
C ALA A 112 1.91 -15.48 1.20
N ALA A 113 2.86 -16.42 1.04
CA ALA A 113 3.48 -16.75 -0.25
C ALA A 113 2.48 -17.05 -1.38
N GLY A 114 2.50 -16.20 -2.42
CA GLY A 114 1.60 -16.29 -3.57
C GLY A 114 0.14 -15.96 -3.27
N LEU A 115 -0.12 -15.21 -2.20
CA LEU A 115 -1.45 -14.72 -1.81
C LEU A 115 -1.45 -13.21 -1.56
N ALA A 116 -0.64 -12.74 -0.60
CA ALA A 116 -0.61 -11.34 -0.18
C ALA A 116 0.66 -10.96 0.61
N GLU A 117 1.03 -9.69 0.59
CA GLU A 117 1.93 -9.06 1.57
C GLU A 117 1.11 -8.17 2.53
N VAL A 118 1.45 -8.19 3.82
CA VAL A 118 0.94 -7.24 4.80
C VAL A 118 2.11 -6.52 5.47
N THR A 119 2.12 -5.19 5.38
CA THR A 119 3.12 -4.34 6.03
C THR A 119 2.47 -3.46 7.09
N VAL A 120 2.84 -3.68 8.35
CA VAL A 120 2.44 -2.84 9.50
C VAL A 120 3.51 -1.79 9.74
N LYS A 121 3.13 -0.50 9.75
CA LYS A 121 4.04 0.64 9.91
C LYS A 121 3.68 1.46 11.14
N LEU A 122 4.68 1.82 11.94
CA LEU A 122 4.54 2.73 13.09
C LEU A 122 5.35 4.01 12.88
N THR A 123 4.69 5.14 13.11
CA THR A 123 5.27 6.49 12.99
C THR A 123 4.97 7.30 14.23
N GLY A 124 6.00 7.85 14.88
CA GLY A 124 5.89 8.80 15.99
C GLY A 124 5.88 10.27 15.52
N PRO A 125 5.55 11.22 16.42
CA PRO A 125 5.56 12.65 16.08
C PRO A 125 6.91 13.21 15.62
N GLU A 126 8.00 12.66 16.13
CA GLU A 126 9.39 13.01 15.82
C GLU A 126 9.87 12.50 14.45
N ASP A 127 9.20 11.51 13.87
CA ASP A 127 9.54 10.97 12.55
C ASP A 127 9.06 11.86 11.40
N PHE A 128 8.12 12.78 11.66
CA PHE A 128 7.68 13.78 10.69
C PHE A 128 8.77 14.84 10.51
N THR A 129 9.58 14.65 9.47
CA THR A 129 10.66 15.58 9.07
C THR A 129 10.13 16.84 8.37
N LYS A 130 8.91 16.78 7.83
CA LYS A 130 8.22 17.92 7.20
C LYS A 130 6.72 17.88 7.47
N GLY A 131 6.14 19.06 7.69
CA GLY A 131 4.73 19.22 8.01
C GLY A 131 4.47 19.14 9.51
N SER A 132 3.37 18.49 9.89
CA SER A 132 2.99 18.25 11.28
C SER A 132 2.44 16.84 11.43
N PHE A 133 2.84 16.15 12.50
CA PHE A 133 2.27 14.87 12.88
C PHE A 133 0.73 14.94 13.00
N GLY A 134 0.06 13.88 12.57
CA GLY A 134 -1.40 13.76 12.62
C GLY A 134 -1.89 12.54 11.84
N CYS A 135 -3.11 12.62 11.31
CA CYS A 135 -3.70 11.57 10.49
C CYS A 135 -3.93 12.06 9.05
N PRO A 136 -2.87 12.05 8.21
CA PRO A 136 -2.96 12.47 6.82
C PRO A 136 -3.89 11.53 6.06
N GLN A 137 -4.83 12.10 5.32
CA GLN A 137 -5.65 11.33 4.39
C GLN A 137 -4.74 10.81 3.27
N PRO A 138 -4.79 9.52 2.91
CA PRO A 138 -4.18 9.02 1.69
C PRO A 138 -4.67 9.82 0.48
N ARG A 139 -3.87 9.85 -0.59
CA ARG A 139 -4.33 10.41 -1.86
C ARG A 139 -5.29 9.46 -2.57
N ASP A 140 -6.21 10.05 -3.33
CA ASP A 140 -7.24 9.39 -4.14
C ASP A 140 -6.89 9.38 -5.65
N ASP A 141 -5.64 9.68 -6.02
CA ASP A 141 -5.17 9.72 -7.41
C ASP A 141 -5.28 8.35 -8.12
N ASP A 142 -5.23 7.26 -7.36
CA ASP A 142 -5.08 5.86 -7.77
C ASP A 142 -6.10 4.90 -7.12
N GLY A 143 -6.99 5.40 -6.26
CA GLY A 143 -7.92 4.58 -5.48
C GLY A 143 -9.13 5.35 -4.94
N VAL A 144 -9.97 4.66 -4.17
CA VAL A 144 -11.05 5.27 -3.38
C VAL A 144 -10.58 5.42 -1.94
N VAL A 145 -10.78 6.60 -1.35
CA VAL A 145 -10.43 6.89 0.05
C VAL A 145 -11.68 7.23 0.86
N ASP A 146 -12.01 6.36 1.82
CA ASP A 146 -13.15 6.51 2.73
C ASP A 146 -12.68 6.73 4.19
N PRO A 147 -13.47 7.41 5.04
CA PRO A 147 -13.20 7.48 6.48
C PRO A 147 -13.30 6.11 7.15
N ALA A 148 -12.36 5.80 8.05
CA ALA A 148 -12.42 4.65 8.94
C ALA A 148 -12.66 5.15 10.38
N ASP A 149 -13.92 5.46 10.69
CA ASP A 149 -14.30 6.20 11.90
C ASP A 149 -14.42 5.34 13.18
N ASP A 150 -14.63 4.03 13.05
CA ASP A 150 -15.01 3.12 14.14
C ASP A 150 -13.88 2.20 14.66
N ILE A 151 -12.60 2.54 14.44
CA ILE A 151 -11.44 1.76 14.91
C ILE A 151 -11.07 2.10 16.37
N ALA A 152 -11.27 1.14 17.27
CA ALA A 152 -11.13 1.34 18.71
C ALA A 152 -9.72 1.77 19.12
N GLY A 153 -9.67 2.89 19.85
CA GLY A 153 -8.43 3.45 20.37
C GLY A 153 -7.69 4.37 19.40
N ALA A 154 -8.13 4.49 18.15
CA ALA A 154 -7.78 5.62 17.28
C ALA A 154 -8.65 6.85 17.62
N THR A 155 -8.23 8.00 17.12
CA THR A 155 -8.94 9.29 17.17
C THR A 155 -9.42 9.75 15.80
N LYS A 156 -8.88 9.12 14.75
CA LYS A 156 -9.21 9.30 13.34
C LYS A 156 -8.61 8.13 12.56
N GLY A 157 -9.24 7.74 11.46
CA GLY A 157 -8.69 6.79 10.51
C GLY A 157 -9.17 6.99 9.08
N TRP A 158 -8.50 6.31 8.17
CA TRP A 158 -8.75 6.34 6.73
C TRP A 158 -8.55 4.95 6.14
N TRP A 159 -9.39 4.60 5.18
CA TRP A 159 -9.22 3.42 4.35
C TRP A 159 -9.06 3.85 2.90
N LYS A 160 -7.96 3.45 2.26
CA LYS A 160 -7.77 3.55 0.82
C LYS A 160 -7.85 2.14 0.23
N VAL A 161 -8.48 2.01 -0.94
CA VAL A 161 -8.42 0.81 -1.77
C VAL A 161 -8.12 1.19 -3.22
N SER A 162 -7.25 0.42 -3.89
CA SER A 162 -6.90 0.60 -5.29
C SER A 162 -8.10 0.49 -6.24
N ASN A 163 -7.92 0.96 -7.47
CA ASN A 163 -8.81 0.61 -8.57
C ASN A 163 -8.44 -0.79 -9.13
N PRO A 164 -9.42 -1.62 -9.54
CA PRO A 164 -9.15 -2.91 -10.19
C PRO A 164 -8.28 -2.78 -11.46
N PRO A 165 -7.52 -3.82 -11.87
CA PRO A 165 -7.70 -5.23 -11.47
C PRO A 165 -7.09 -5.65 -10.14
N ASP A 166 -6.04 -4.95 -9.70
CA ASP A 166 -5.17 -5.39 -8.60
C ASP A 166 -5.67 -4.81 -7.28
N PHE A 167 -5.50 -5.53 -6.16
CA PHE A 167 -5.98 -5.08 -4.85
C PHE A 167 -4.82 -4.65 -3.96
N GLU A 168 -4.76 -3.34 -3.71
CA GLU A 168 -3.96 -2.73 -2.65
C GLU A 168 -4.92 -2.04 -1.68
N GLY A 169 -4.84 -2.37 -0.39
CA GLY A 169 -5.57 -1.72 0.69
C GLY A 169 -4.60 -1.01 1.64
N GLU A 170 -4.91 0.23 2.02
CA GLU A 170 -4.16 0.96 3.04
C GLU A 170 -5.11 1.46 4.12
N LEU A 171 -4.93 0.96 5.35
CA LEU A 171 -5.58 1.50 6.54
C LEU A 171 -4.63 2.44 7.29
N ARG A 172 -5.03 3.69 7.52
CA ARG A 172 -4.38 4.60 8.49
C ARG A 172 -5.22 4.69 9.75
N ALA A 173 -4.61 4.45 10.91
CA ALA A 173 -5.24 4.52 12.23
C ALA A 173 -4.39 5.39 13.17
N CYS A 174 -4.95 6.47 13.70
CA CYS A 174 -4.13 7.51 14.32
C CYS A 174 -4.53 7.82 15.76
N THR A 175 -3.54 7.92 16.63
CA THR A 175 -3.66 8.40 18.02
C THR A 175 -2.92 9.74 18.17
N PRO A 176 -2.97 10.41 19.34
CA PRO A 176 -2.17 11.62 19.57
C PRO A 176 -0.64 11.43 19.51
N SER A 177 -0.14 10.18 19.47
CA SER A 177 1.29 9.86 19.52
C SER A 177 1.74 8.73 18.57
N VAL A 178 0.84 8.20 17.75
CA VAL A 178 1.12 7.12 16.77
C VAL A 178 0.27 7.33 15.54
N LEU A 179 0.90 7.34 14.36
CA LEU A 179 0.27 6.97 13.10
C LEU A 179 0.61 5.50 12.86
N LEU A 180 -0.41 4.64 12.87
CA LEU A 180 -0.32 3.25 12.45
C LEU A 180 -0.82 3.20 11.00
N GLN A 181 -0.03 2.59 10.11
CA GLN A 181 -0.47 2.22 8.76
C GLN A 181 -0.45 0.70 8.63
N ILE A 182 -1.43 0.14 7.94
CA ILE A 182 -1.46 -1.28 7.56
C ILE A 182 -1.71 -1.29 6.06
N ASP A 183 -0.68 -1.68 5.32
CA ASP A 183 -0.73 -1.88 3.88
C ASP A 183 -0.96 -3.38 3.62
N LEU A 184 -1.83 -3.68 2.66
CA LEU A 184 -2.31 -5.01 2.32
C LEU A 184 -2.33 -5.13 0.79
N ASP A 185 -1.37 -5.84 0.24
CA ASP A 185 -1.17 -6.05 -1.20
C ASP A 185 -1.53 -7.51 -1.53
N TYR A 186 -2.48 -7.75 -2.45
CA TYR A 186 -2.83 -9.10 -2.89
C TYR A 186 -2.31 -9.36 -4.30
N GLU A 187 -1.70 -10.53 -4.49
CA GLU A 187 -1.19 -11.00 -5.78
C GLU A 187 -2.29 -11.02 -6.87
N ASP A 188 -1.92 -10.62 -8.10
CA ASP A 188 -2.82 -10.50 -9.25
C ASP A 188 -3.78 -11.71 -9.42
N GLY A 189 -5.08 -11.44 -9.25
CA GLY A 189 -6.13 -12.44 -9.46
C GLY A 189 -6.34 -13.41 -8.30
N VAL A 190 -5.75 -13.17 -7.12
CA VAL A 190 -6.12 -13.86 -5.88
C VAL A 190 -7.47 -13.32 -5.37
N GLU A 191 -8.40 -14.23 -5.04
CA GLU A 191 -9.64 -13.89 -4.36
C GLU A 191 -9.37 -13.79 -2.84
N TYR A 192 -9.68 -12.64 -2.24
CA TYR A 192 -9.59 -12.46 -0.79
C TYR A 192 -10.85 -12.95 -0.06
N GLU A 193 -10.66 -13.59 1.10
CA GLU A 193 -11.77 -14.03 1.95
C GLU A 193 -12.16 -12.97 2.98
N GLY A 194 -13.42 -12.55 2.98
CA GLY A 194 -13.99 -11.66 3.99
C GLY A 194 -14.10 -10.20 3.55
N ASP A 195 -13.75 -9.29 4.46
CA ASP A 195 -13.82 -7.84 4.28
C ASP A 195 -12.49 -7.23 4.73
N PRO A 196 -11.59 -6.90 3.78
CA PRO A 196 -10.24 -6.41 4.08
C PRO A 196 -10.19 -5.18 4.99
N LEU A 197 -11.20 -4.29 4.93
CA LEU A 197 -11.29 -3.13 5.81
C LEU A 197 -11.54 -3.58 7.25
N ASN A 198 -12.57 -4.40 7.47
CA ASN A 198 -12.91 -4.86 8.83
C ASN A 198 -11.82 -5.77 9.43
N GLN A 199 -11.12 -6.56 8.61
CA GLN A 199 -9.95 -7.35 9.04
C GLN A 199 -8.78 -6.46 9.46
N SER A 200 -8.44 -5.45 8.65
CA SER A 200 -7.38 -4.49 8.95
C SER A 200 -7.72 -3.63 10.17
N VAL A 201 -9.00 -3.27 10.37
CA VAL A 201 -9.48 -2.60 11.58
C VAL A 201 -9.27 -3.47 12.82
N GLY A 202 -9.64 -4.75 12.77
CA GLY A 202 -9.41 -5.69 13.89
C GLY A 202 -7.93 -5.84 14.25
N LEU A 203 -7.05 -5.91 13.23
CA LEU A 203 -5.61 -5.91 13.44
C LEU A 203 -5.11 -4.59 14.04
N ALA A 204 -5.61 -3.44 13.54
CA ALA A 204 -5.24 -2.12 14.05
C ALA A 204 -5.65 -1.92 15.51
N GLU A 205 -6.84 -2.37 15.92
CA GLU A 205 -7.27 -2.32 17.33
C GLU A 205 -6.33 -3.12 18.25
N LYS A 206 -5.89 -4.30 17.80
CA LYS A 206 -4.98 -5.18 18.52
C LYS A 206 -3.59 -4.54 18.68
N VAL A 207 -3.04 -3.97 17.61
CA VAL A 207 -1.74 -3.24 17.62
C VAL A 207 -1.83 -1.97 18.48
N LEU A 208 -2.89 -1.16 18.34
CA LEU A 208 -3.09 0.05 19.13
C LEU A 208 -3.35 -0.23 20.62
N ALA A 209 -3.84 -1.42 20.97
CA ALA A 209 -3.93 -1.89 22.35
C ALA A 209 -2.55 -2.29 22.91
N ALA A 210 -1.74 -3.00 22.11
CA ALA A 210 -0.39 -3.41 22.50
C ALA A 210 0.55 -2.22 22.77
N ILE A 211 0.49 -1.16 21.95
CA ILE A 211 1.32 0.05 22.11
C ILE A 211 0.94 0.87 23.37
N LYS A 212 -0.27 0.68 23.93
CA LYS A 212 -0.76 1.38 25.14
C LYS A 212 -0.46 0.64 26.46
N GLY A 213 0.31 -0.46 26.42
CA GLY A 213 0.60 -1.36 27.55
C GLY A 213 1.21 -0.71 28.78
#